data_AF-A0A151K321-F1
#
_entry.id   AF-A0A151K321-F1
#
_cell.length_a   1.000
_cell.length_b   1.000
_cell.length_c   1.000
_cell.angle_alpha   90.00
_cell.angle_beta   90.00
_cell.angle_gamma   90.00
#
_symmetry.space_group_name_H-M   'P 1'
#
loop_
_entity.id
_entity.type
_entity.pdbx_description
1 polymer ?
#
loop_
_entity_poly.entity_id
_entity_poly.type
_entity_poly.pdbx_seq_one_letter_code
_entity_poly.pdbx_strand_id
1 'polypeptide(L)'
;MRNGSKLLKVLLQASEKAANIARICRQKEALFQLLVQEKSLEEKNPRFFQDFKTLADVLIQETIRHDIEIEFPELAKIVQGEETNVFSNILGESIIVEICSCSKDTTQLLTKVMGNDAVAAELLAAEVHKDVQLSDVPITVDIPIDFDVNIEDLGIWIDPIGKYTSKNSNSRLFNWYLFDKMHTCGAIRGTFVDSTADYINAKETVDEQTGLYLSGLRCVTVLIGVYKKSTGVPVLGVVNQPFCTNIDSQ
;
A
#
# COMPACT_ATOMS: atom_id res chain seq x y z
N MET A 1 -18.69 -9.21 -16.12
CA MET A 1 -17.23 -9.43 -16.27
C MET A 1 -16.89 -10.75 -15.61
N ARG A 2 -15.91 -11.49 -16.13
CA ARG A 2 -15.41 -12.71 -15.47
C ARG A 2 -14.68 -12.36 -14.16
N ASN A 3 -14.43 -13.36 -13.34
CA ASN A 3 -13.89 -13.18 -11.99
C ASN A 3 -12.54 -12.46 -12.00
N GLY A 4 -11.66 -12.80 -12.95
CA GLY A 4 -10.34 -12.17 -13.07
C GLY A 4 -10.43 -10.70 -13.45
N SER A 5 -11.26 -10.38 -14.44
CA SER A 5 -11.54 -8.99 -14.85
C SER A 5 -12.15 -8.16 -13.71
N LYS A 6 -13.06 -8.76 -12.93
CA LYS A 6 -13.67 -8.10 -11.76
C LYS A 6 -12.64 -7.86 -10.66
N LEU A 7 -11.80 -8.84 -10.35
CA LEU A 7 -10.72 -8.70 -9.38
C LEU A 7 -9.73 -7.61 -9.80
N LEU A 8 -9.28 -7.60 -11.06
CA LEU A 8 -8.37 -6.57 -11.57
C LEU A 8 -8.96 -5.15 -11.40
N LYS A 9 -10.25 -4.97 -11.71
CA LYS A 9 -10.94 -3.69 -11.49
C LYS A 9 -10.88 -3.26 -10.02
N VAL A 10 -11.21 -4.16 -9.09
CA VAL A 10 -11.17 -3.89 -7.64
C VAL A 10 -9.76 -3.52 -7.19
N LEU A 11 -8.75 -4.27 -7.63
CA LEU A 11 -7.36 -4.02 -7.28
C LEU A 11 -6.86 -2.67 -7.80
N LEU A 12 -7.28 -2.25 -9.00
CA LEU A 12 -6.94 -0.93 -9.54
C LEU A 12 -7.55 0.19 -8.68
N GLN A 13 -8.84 0.10 -8.34
CA GLN A 13 -9.52 1.08 -7.50
C GLN A 13 -8.89 1.15 -6.10
N ALA A 14 -8.65 -0.01 -5.48
CA ALA A 14 -8.00 -0.11 -4.17
C ALA A 14 -6.56 0.45 -4.21
N SER A 15 -5.81 0.22 -5.28
CA SER A 15 -4.45 0.76 -5.44
C SER A 15 -4.45 2.29 -5.55
N GLU A 16 -5.46 2.87 -6.20
CA GLU A 16 -5.59 4.33 -6.32
C GLU A 16 -6.05 4.97 -5.01
N LYS A 17 -6.94 4.30 -4.27
CA LYS A 17 -7.29 4.70 -2.90
C LYS A 17 -6.06 4.68 -1.98
N ALA A 18 -5.26 3.61 -2.04
CA ALA A 18 -3.97 3.53 -1.35
C ALA A 18 -3.01 4.66 -1.75
N ALA A 19 -2.92 4.98 -3.04
CA ALA A 19 -2.13 6.10 -3.55
C ALA A 19 -2.65 7.46 -3.03
N ASN A 20 -3.96 7.63 -2.88
CA ASN A 20 -4.53 8.83 -2.25
C ASN A 20 -4.12 8.95 -0.79
N ILE A 21 -4.13 7.85 -0.02
CA ILE A 21 -3.67 7.82 1.37
C ILE A 21 -2.18 8.23 1.43
N ALA A 22 -1.34 7.64 0.58
CA ALA A 22 0.07 8.01 0.52
C ALA A 22 0.26 9.51 0.19
N ARG A 23 -0.55 10.06 -0.73
CA ARG A 23 -0.52 11.48 -1.10
C ARG A 23 -1.00 12.39 0.04
N ILE A 24 -2.13 12.09 0.68
CA ILE A 24 -2.71 12.96 1.72
C ILE A 24 -1.79 13.06 2.94
N CYS A 25 -1.11 11.96 3.30
CA CYS A 25 -0.09 11.94 4.35
C CYS A 25 1.06 12.92 4.11
N ARG A 26 1.35 13.27 2.85
CA ARG A 26 2.35 14.29 2.49
C ARG A 26 1.79 15.68 2.23
N GLN A 27 0.52 15.78 1.83
CA GLN A 27 -0.12 17.04 1.43
C GLN A 27 -0.76 17.80 2.60
N LYS A 28 -1.24 17.08 3.63
CA LYS A 28 -1.87 17.72 4.79
C LYS A 28 -0.83 17.96 5.87
N GLU A 29 -0.67 19.22 6.26
CA GLU A 29 0.26 19.66 7.32
C GLU A 29 0.20 18.76 8.55
N ALA A 30 -1.00 18.51 9.09
CA ALA A 30 -1.19 17.67 10.29
C ALA A 30 -0.64 16.25 10.14
N LEU A 31 -0.79 15.64 8.96
CA LEU A 31 -0.27 14.29 8.68
C LEU A 31 1.21 14.31 8.33
N PHE A 32 1.66 15.34 7.61
CA PHE A 32 3.04 15.48 7.19
C PHE A 32 3.98 15.63 8.39
N GLN A 33 3.58 16.42 9.39
CA GLN A 33 4.35 16.58 10.64
C GLN A 33 4.53 15.23 11.36
N LEU A 34 3.48 14.39 11.39
CA LEU A 34 3.56 13.03 11.96
C LEU A 34 4.47 12.12 11.12
N LEU A 35 4.44 12.25 9.79
CA LEU A 35 5.23 11.45 8.86
C LEU A 35 6.74 11.72 8.97
N VAL A 36 7.13 13.00 9.09
CA VAL A 36 8.54 13.40 9.17
C VAL A 36 9.10 13.41 10.59
N GLN A 37 8.25 13.19 11.60
CA GLN A 37 8.69 13.15 12.99
C GLN A 37 9.79 12.08 13.14
N GLU A 38 10.99 12.54 13.50
CA GLU A 38 12.09 11.67 13.87
C GLU A 38 11.88 11.19 15.31
N LYS A 39 12.36 9.98 15.61
CA LYS A 39 12.36 9.45 16.97
C LYS A 39 13.32 10.28 17.82
N SER A 40 12.84 11.29 18.55
CA SER A 40 13.65 11.85 19.64
C SER A 40 13.75 10.78 20.73
N LEU A 41 14.96 10.53 21.24
CA LEU A 41 15.20 9.53 22.30
C LEU A 41 14.43 9.86 23.59
N GLU A 42 14.02 11.13 23.74
CA GLU A 42 13.40 11.72 24.93
C GLU A 42 11.89 11.95 24.77
N GLU A 43 11.36 12.02 23.54
CA GLU A 43 9.92 12.09 23.23
C GLU A 43 9.49 10.88 22.39
N LYS A 44 9.94 9.68 22.78
CA LYS A 44 9.05 8.52 22.61
C LYS A 44 7.76 8.88 23.33
N ASN A 45 6.77 9.39 22.60
CA ASN A 45 5.47 9.69 23.15
C ASN A 45 5.04 8.42 23.89
N PRO A 46 4.98 8.44 25.24
CA PRO A 46 4.98 7.21 26.02
C PRO A 46 3.62 6.55 25.99
N ARG A 47 2.81 6.73 24.94
CA ARG A 47 1.46 6.16 24.81
C ARG A 47 1.35 5.09 23.74
N PHE A 48 2.10 5.17 22.64
CA PHE A 48 2.07 4.17 21.55
C PHE A 48 3.46 3.89 21.00
N PHE A 49 3.75 2.60 20.72
CA PHE A 49 5.09 2.10 20.41
C PHE A 49 5.48 2.19 18.92
N GLN A 50 4.50 2.34 18.02
CA GLN A 50 4.72 2.32 16.57
C GLN A 50 4.67 3.73 15.95
N ASP A 51 5.63 3.99 15.07
CA ASP A 51 5.82 5.23 14.33
C ASP A 51 4.63 5.44 13.35
N PHE A 52 4.26 6.68 13.06
CA PHE A 52 3.16 7.01 12.13
C PHE A 52 3.37 6.38 10.75
N LYS A 53 4.62 6.13 10.36
CA LYS A 53 4.97 5.39 9.13
C LYS A 53 4.35 4.01 9.11
N THR A 54 4.56 3.22 10.17
CA THR A 54 3.96 1.89 10.33
C THR A 54 2.43 1.96 10.33
N LEU A 55 1.84 3.01 10.91
CA LEU A 55 0.39 3.21 10.83
C LEU A 55 -0.08 3.47 9.39
N ALA A 56 0.65 4.28 8.63
CA ALA A 56 0.33 4.54 7.23
C ALA A 56 0.41 3.26 6.38
N ASP A 57 1.45 2.44 6.58
CA ASP A 57 1.63 1.17 5.88
C ASP A 57 0.51 0.18 6.21
N VAL A 58 0.20 0.02 7.51
CA VAL A 58 -0.94 -0.80 7.94
C VAL A 58 -2.24 -0.28 7.35
N LEU A 59 -2.50 1.03 7.40
CA LEU A 59 -3.75 1.60 6.93
C LEU A 59 -3.95 1.37 5.43
N ILE A 60 -2.89 1.52 4.63
CA ILE A 60 -2.92 1.18 3.20
C ILE A 60 -3.22 -0.32 3.00
N GLN A 61 -2.54 -1.20 3.73
CA GLN A 61 -2.76 -2.64 3.66
C GLN A 61 -4.21 -3.02 4.01
N GLU A 62 -4.74 -2.51 5.12
CA GLU A 62 -6.10 -2.77 5.57
C GLU A 62 -7.14 -2.16 4.63
N THR A 63 -6.87 -1.01 4.04
CA THR A 63 -7.74 -0.40 3.04
C THR A 63 -7.89 -1.29 1.81
N ILE A 64 -6.78 -1.80 1.29
CA ILE A 64 -6.81 -2.72 0.15
C ILE A 64 -7.52 -4.02 0.52
N ARG A 65 -7.23 -4.59 1.71
CA ARG A 65 -7.92 -5.79 2.20
C ARG A 65 -9.43 -5.59 2.29
N HIS A 66 -9.87 -4.46 2.86
CA HIS A 66 -11.28 -4.13 3.02
C HIS A 66 -12.00 -3.98 1.68
N ASP A 67 -11.42 -3.26 0.72
CA ASP A 67 -11.99 -3.09 -0.61
C ASP A 67 -12.10 -4.42 -1.37
N ILE A 68 -11.14 -5.33 -1.19
CA ILE A 68 -11.21 -6.70 -1.72
C ILE A 68 -12.34 -7.47 -1.04
N GLU A 69 -12.49 -7.38 0.28
CA GLU A 69 -13.50 -8.09 1.06
C GLU A 69 -14.92 -7.75 0.64
N ILE A 70 -15.20 -6.49 0.31
CA ILE A 70 -16.53 -6.04 -0.13
C ILE A 70 -16.99 -6.83 -1.37
N GLU A 71 -16.08 -7.11 -2.31
CA GLU A 71 -16.40 -7.73 -3.59
C GLU A 71 -16.10 -9.24 -3.64
N PHE A 72 -15.13 -9.70 -2.84
CA PHE A 72 -14.64 -11.07 -2.73
C PHE A 72 -14.33 -11.44 -1.27
N PRO A 73 -15.36 -11.68 -0.44
CA PRO A 73 -15.18 -12.00 0.99
C PRO A 73 -14.27 -13.22 1.24
N GLU A 74 -14.25 -14.19 0.31
CA GLU A 74 -13.41 -15.38 0.36
C GLU A 74 -11.91 -15.08 0.22
N LEU A 75 -11.55 -13.95 -0.42
CA LEU A 75 -10.16 -13.55 -0.61
C LEU A 75 -9.60 -12.78 0.59
N ALA A 76 -10.44 -12.03 1.32
CA ALA A 76 -10.00 -11.15 2.41
C ALA A 76 -9.12 -11.87 3.45
N LYS A 77 -9.48 -13.12 3.79
CA LYS A 77 -8.76 -13.95 4.77
C LYS A 77 -7.40 -14.46 4.29
N ILE A 78 -7.16 -14.44 2.98
CA ILE A 78 -5.88 -14.89 2.39
C ILE A 78 -5.01 -13.72 1.93
N VAL A 79 -5.49 -12.48 2.05
CA VAL A 79 -4.70 -11.27 1.79
C VAL A 79 -3.61 -11.14 2.85
N GLN A 80 -2.39 -11.40 2.42
CA GLN A 80 -1.18 -11.20 3.21
C GLN A 80 -0.53 -9.87 2.82
N GLY A 81 0.33 -9.36 3.67
CA GLY A 81 1.20 -8.24 3.35
C GLY A 81 2.34 -8.16 4.34
N GLU A 82 3.14 -7.10 4.23
CA GLU A 82 4.34 -6.90 5.05
C GLU A 82 4.00 -6.60 6.53
N GLU A 83 2.90 -5.89 6.76
CA GLU A 83 2.62 -5.31 8.08
C GLU A 83 1.62 -6.10 8.92
N THR A 84 1.79 -6.03 10.23
CA THR A 84 0.81 -6.52 11.21
C THR A 84 -0.17 -5.40 11.57
N ASN A 85 -1.46 -5.70 11.57
CA ASN A 85 -2.48 -4.73 11.94
C ASN A 85 -2.71 -4.60 13.46
N VAL A 86 -1.88 -5.24 14.27
CA VAL A 86 -1.98 -5.20 15.73
C VAL A 86 -0.99 -4.18 16.30
N PHE A 87 -1.54 -3.14 16.93
CA PHE A 87 -0.82 -2.11 17.66
C PHE A 87 -0.92 -2.38 19.15
N SER A 88 0.12 -2.07 19.93
CA SER A 88 0.06 -2.16 21.38
C SER A 88 0.41 -0.83 22.02
N ASN A 89 -0.38 -0.41 23.00
CA ASN A 89 -0.10 0.78 23.80
C ASN A 89 0.78 0.44 25.02
N ILE A 90 1.25 1.47 25.73
CA ILE A 90 2.11 1.25 26.92
C ILE A 90 1.43 0.56 28.11
N LEU A 91 0.10 0.53 28.12
CA LEU A 91 -0.69 -0.13 29.15
C LEU A 91 -0.89 -1.62 28.83
N GLY A 92 -0.34 -2.10 27.70
CA GLY A 92 -0.46 -3.48 27.22
C GLY A 92 -1.78 -3.77 26.52
N GLU A 93 -2.59 -2.75 26.22
CA GLU A 93 -3.81 -2.92 25.44
C GLU A 93 -3.43 -3.05 23.96
N SER A 94 -3.92 -4.12 23.34
CA SER A 94 -3.79 -4.33 21.91
C SER A 94 -4.97 -3.71 21.17
N ILE A 95 -4.67 -2.94 20.13
CA ILE A 95 -5.63 -2.34 19.22
C ILE A 95 -5.42 -2.99 17.84
N ILE A 96 -6.47 -3.59 17.30
CA ILE A 96 -6.47 -4.11 15.93
C ILE A 96 -6.94 -2.97 15.03
N VAL A 97 -6.09 -2.55 14.10
CA VAL A 97 -6.44 -1.56 13.07
C VAL A 97 -7.19 -2.27 11.97
N GLU A 98 -8.40 -1.80 11.68
CA GLU A 98 -9.27 -2.30 10.62
C GLU A 98 -10.11 -1.15 10.04
N ILE A 99 -10.56 -1.30 8.80
CA ILE A 99 -11.50 -0.36 8.20
C ILE A 99 -12.91 -0.75 8.65
N CYS A 100 -13.45 0.01 9.61
CA CYS A 100 -14.82 -0.16 10.11
C CYS A 100 -15.86 0.12 9.02
N SER A 101 -17.12 -0.24 9.27
CA SER A 101 -18.23 -0.05 8.32
C SER A 101 -18.60 1.41 8.03
N CYS A 102 -18.16 2.36 8.85
CA CYS A 102 -18.39 3.78 8.61
C CYS A 102 -17.21 4.64 9.04
N SER A 103 -17.04 5.79 8.37
CA SER A 103 -15.94 6.73 8.60
C SER A 103 -15.84 7.18 10.05
N LYS A 104 -16.96 7.40 10.74
CA LYS A 104 -16.98 7.80 12.15
C LYS A 104 -16.31 6.77 13.07
N ASP A 105 -16.59 5.49 12.86
CA ASP A 105 -16.03 4.42 13.69
C ASP A 105 -14.54 4.23 13.40
N THR A 106 -14.14 4.33 12.12
CA THR A 106 -12.72 4.37 11.73
C THR A 106 -11.99 5.55 12.35
N THR A 107 -12.58 6.75 12.37
CA THR A 107 -12.00 7.91 13.07
C THR A 107 -11.79 7.62 14.55
N GLN A 108 -12.76 7.01 15.22
CA GLN A 108 -12.64 6.67 16.65
C GLN A 108 -11.52 5.66 16.90
N LEU A 109 -11.38 4.65 16.04
CA LEU A 109 -10.31 3.67 16.13
C LEU A 109 -8.94 4.32 15.93
N LEU A 110 -8.77 5.09 14.85
CA LEU A 110 -7.51 5.77 14.53
C LEU A 110 -7.14 6.81 15.60
N THR A 111 -8.13 7.53 16.14
CA THR A 111 -7.90 8.49 17.25
C THR A 111 -7.25 7.80 18.45
N LYS A 112 -7.68 6.56 18.77
CA LYS A 112 -7.06 5.78 19.86
C LYS A 112 -5.61 5.45 19.51
N VAL A 113 -5.34 4.93 18.31
CA VAL A 113 -4.00 4.51 17.87
C VAL A 113 -3.04 5.71 17.78
N MET A 114 -3.54 6.88 17.42
CA MET A 114 -2.77 8.11 17.22
C MET A 114 -2.65 8.98 18.47
N GLY A 115 -2.92 8.45 19.67
CA GLY A 115 -2.72 9.21 20.91
C GLY A 115 -3.72 10.34 21.17
N ASN A 116 -4.94 10.23 20.64
CA ASN A 116 -6.03 11.22 20.65
C ASN A 116 -5.90 12.37 19.64
N ASP A 117 -5.11 12.20 18.57
CA ASP A 117 -5.14 13.14 17.44
C ASP A 117 -6.37 12.90 16.55
N ALA A 118 -7.49 13.51 16.94
CA ALA A 118 -8.76 13.38 16.22
C ALA A 118 -8.73 14.01 14.82
N VAL A 119 -7.94 15.07 14.62
CA VAL A 119 -7.87 15.79 13.33
C VAL A 119 -7.17 14.93 12.29
N ALA A 120 -6.02 14.36 12.65
CA ALA A 120 -5.29 13.46 11.77
C ALA A 120 -6.08 12.17 11.50
N ALA A 121 -6.73 11.62 12.53
CA ALA A 121 -7.60 10.45 12.39
C ALA A 121 -8.79 10.70 11.44
N GLU A 122 -9.44 11.86 11.51
CA GLU A 122 -10.56 12.21 10.63
C GLU A 122 -10.11 12.36 9.17
N LEU A 123 -8.95 12.97 8.93
CA LEU A 123 -8.38 13.09 7.57
C LEU A 123 -8.11 11.71 6.95
N LEU A 124 -7.51 10.80 7.70
CA LEU A 124 -7.24 9.44 7.23
C LEU A 124 -8.55 8.65 7.03
N ALA A 125 -9.46 8.71 8.00
CA ALA A 125 -10.76 8.03 7.91
C ALA A 125 -11.63 8.54 6.76
N ALA A 126 -11.53 9.82 6.40
CA ALA A 126 -12.22 10.35 5.23
C ALA A 126 -11.68 9.77 3.93
N GLU A 127 -10.35 9.59 3.83
CA GLU A 127 -9.72 9.07 2.61
C GLU A 127 -9.94 7.55 2.44
N VAL A 128 -9.84 6.75 3.50
CA VAL A 128 -10.07 5.29 3.41
C VAL A 128 -11.52 4.93 3.08
N HIS A 129 -12.47 5.81 3.43
CA HIS A 129 -13.90 5.66 3.13
C HIS A 129 -14.32 6.31 1.81
N LYS A 130 -13.38 6.92 1.07
CA LYS A 130 -13.70 7.54 -0.20
C LYS A 130 -14.11 6.48 -1.22
N ASP A 131 -15.17 6.76 -1.97
CA ASP A 131 -15.58 5.93 -3.09
C ASP A 131 -14.73 6.26 -4.32
N VAL A 132 -13.77 5.38 -4.64
CA VAL A 132 -12.87 5.53 -5.79
C VAL A 132 -13.44 4.78 -6.96
N GLN A 133 -13.84 5.51 -7.99
CA GLN A 133 -14.36 4.96 -9.22
C GLN A 133 -13.22 4.61 -10.18
N LEU A 134 -13.50 3.71 -11.13
CA LEU A 134 -12.48 3.33 -12.11
C LEU A 134 -12.02 4.53 -12.98
N SER A 135 -12.89 5.51 -13.19
CA SER A 135 -12.57 6.77 -13.88
C SER A 135 -11.55 7.63 -13.13
N ASP A 136 -11.36 7.40 -11.83
CA ASP A 136 -10.38 8.12 -11.03
C ASP A 136 -8.98 7.51 -11.15
N VAL A 137 -8.88 6.28 -11.65
CA VAL A 137 -7.60 5.60 -11.86
C VAL A 137 -6.99 6.10 -13.18
N PRO A 138 -5.73 6.57 -13.20
CA PRO A 138 -5.09 7.10 -14.40
C PRO A 138 -4.65 5.98 -15.37
N ILE A 139 -5.61 5.22 -15.87
CA ILE A 139 -5.39 4.16 -16.87
C ILE A 139 -5.62 4.71 -18.28
N THR A 140 -4.70 4.36 -19.19
CA THR A 140 -4.77 4.71 -20.62
C THR A 140 -5.18 3.52 -21.50
N VAL A 141 -5.36 2.35 -20.88
CA VAL A 141 -5.64 1.08 -21.56
C VAL A 141 -6.97 0.51 -21.09
N ASP A 142 -7.67 -0.15 -22.00
CA ASP A 142 -8.90 -0.85 -21.69
C ASP A 142 -8.62 -2.07 -20.79
N ILE A 143 -9.49 -2.26 -19.80
CA ILE A 143 -9.41 -3.42 -18.91
C ILE A 143 -9.93 -4.65 -19.64
N PRO A 144 -9.19 -5.78 -19.64
CA PRO A 144 -9.69 -7.03 -20.20
C PRO A 144 -11.03 -7.43 -19.56
N ILE A 145 -12.05 -7.68 -20.37
CA ILE A 145 -13.41 -8.03 -19.89
C ILE A 145 -13.67 -9.55 -19.79
N ASP A 146 -12.85 -10.35 -20.48
CA ASP A 146 -13.01 -11.81 -20.63
C ASP A 146 -11.91 -12.61 -19.93
N PHE A 147 -11.23 -12.02 -18.95
CA PHE A 147 -10.16 -12.67 -18.20
C PHE A 147 -10.73 -13.40 -16.99
N ASP A 148 -10.52 -14.72 -16.92
CA ASP A 148 -11.03 -15.56 -15.85
C ASP A 148 -9.93 -16.15 -14.98
N VAL A 149 -10.24 -16.33 -13.70
CA VAL A 149 -9.36 -16.96 -12.71
C VAL A 149 -10.19 -17.77 -11.72
N ASN A 150 -9.61 -18.88 -11.23
CA ASN A 150 -10.19 -19.61 -10.12
C ASN A 150 -9.86 -18.91 -8.80
N ILE A 151 -10.83 -18.18 -8.25
CA ILE A 151 -10.71 -17.41 -7.00
C ILE A 151 -10.26 -18.28 -5.82
N GLU A 152 -10.73 -19.53 -5.75
CA GLU A 152 -10.40 -20.44 -4.65
C GLU A 152 -8.92 -20.85 -4.62
N ASP A 153 -8.23 -20.76 -5.75
CA ASP A 153 -6.79 -21.05 -5.87
C ASP A 153 -5.94 -19.78 -5.79
N LEU A 154 -6.49 -18.62 -5.41
CA LEU A 154 -5.70 -17.39 -5.33
C LEU A 154 -5.12 -17.12 -3.94
N GLY A 155 -3.92 -16.55 -3.95
CA GLY A 155 -3.28 -15.84 -2.86
C GLY A 155 -3.03 -14.38 -3.27
N ILE A 156 -3.04 -13.45 -2.31
CA ILE A 156 -2.77 -12.02 -2.54
C ILE A 156 -1.68 -11.58 -1.56
N TRP A 157 -0.71 -10.81 -2.06
CA TRP A 157 0.33 -10.18 -1.24
C TRP A 157 0.41 -8.69 -1.53
N ILE A 158 0.52 -7.88 -0.47
CA ILE A 158 0.53 -6.41 -0.53
C ILE A 158 1.86 -5.87 0.02
N ASP A 159 2.48 -4.97 -0.75
CA ASP A 159 3.50 -4.03 -0.30
C ASP A 159 2.86 -2.62 -0.23
N PRO A 160 2.58 -2.09 0.97
CA PRO A 160 1.90 -0.80 1.11
C PRO A 160 2.70 0.38 0.56
N ILE A 161 4.00 0.43 0.85
CA ILE A 161 4.95 1.48 0.41
C ILE A 161 6.30 0.82 0.06
N GLY A 162 6.38 0.30 -1.16
CA GLY A 162 7.56 -0.39 -1.68
C GLY A 162 8.47 0.50 -2.53
N LYS A 163 9.70 0.00 -2.78
CA LYS A 163 10.64 0.54 -3.78
C LYS A 163 10.86 -0.45 -4.91
N TYR A 164 10.69 -0.02 -6.15
CA TYR A 164 11.24 -0.76 -7.28
C TYR A 164 12.72 -0.40 -7.47
N THR A 165 13.64 -1.34 -7.21
CA THR A 165 15.04 -1.21 -7.62
C THR A 165 15.35 -2.18 -8.75
N SER A 166 15.54 -1.67 -9.96
CA SER A 166 16.15 -2.46 -11.04
C SER A 166 17.64 -2.60 -10.73
N LYS A 167 18.07 -3.76 -10.22
CA LYS A 167 19.50 -4.03 -9.99
C LYS A 167 20.23 -4.59 -11.21
N ASN A 168 19.63 -4.66 -12.40
CA ASN A 168 20.33 -5.14 -13.60
C ASN A 168 19.95 -4.35 -14.86
N SER A 169 20.91 -3.58 -15.36
CA SER A 169 20.87 -2.82 -16.62
C SER A 169 20.98 -3.68 -17.88
N ASN A 170 20.91 -5.01 -17.77
CA ASN A 170 21.01 -5.94 -18.89
C ASN A 170 20.00 -7.08 -18.79
N SER A 171 18.71 -6.79 -19.00
CA SER A 171 17.79 -7.76 -19.62
C SER A 171 16.52 -7.06 -20.10
N ARG A 172 16.04 -7.45 -21.28
CA ARG A 172 14.68 -7.15 -21.79
C ARG A 172 13.61 -7.95 -21.03
N LEU A 173 13.75 -8.11 -19.72
CA LEU A 173 12.82 -8.85 -18.88
C LEU A 173 12.28 -7.91 -17.82
N PHE A 174 11.12 -7.32 -18.14
CA PHE A 174 10.15 -6.70 -17.22
C PHE A 174 9.59 -7.71 -16.19
N ASN A 175 10.24 -8.86 -16.02
CA ASN A 175 9.69 -10.08 -15.46
C ASN A 175 10.79 -10.69 -14.59
N TRP A 176 10.68 -10.52 -13.26
CA TRP A 176 10.91 -11.60 -12.27
C TRP A 176 11.34 -11.13 -10.88
N TYR A 177 11.86 -9.92 -10.63
CA TYR A 177 12.35 -9.62 -9.26
C TYR A 177 11.22 -9.55 -8.21
N LEU A 178 10.03 -9.09 -8.62
CA LEU A 178 8.82 -9.11 -7.78
C LEU A 178 8.29 -10.53 -7.55
N PHE A 179 8.50 -11.42 -8.51
CA PHE A 179 7.87 -12.75 -8.58
C PHE A 179 8.78 -13.88 -8.10
N ASP A 180 10.10 -13.76 -8.20
CA ASP A 180 11.09 -14.67 -7.62
C ASP A 180 10.99 -14.68 -6.08
N LYS A 181 10.57 -13.55 -5.49
CA LYS A 181 10.20 -13.44 -4.07
C LYS A 181 8.85 -14.09 -3.71
N MET A 182 7.90 -14.18 -4.65
CA MET A 182 6.63 -14.89 -4.43
C MET A 182 6.76 -16.43 -4.54
N HIS A 183 7.74 -16.92 -5.33
CA HIS A 183 7.96 -18.36 -5.53
C HIS A 183 8.51 -19.08 -4.28
N THR A 184 9.11 -18.37 -3.32
CA THR A 184 9.64 -18.96 -2.09
C THR A 184 8.66 -18.82 -0.93
N CYS A 185 7.55 -19.58 -0.99
CA CYS A 185 6.66 -19.80 0.15
C CYS A 185 7.43 -20.48 1.29
N GLY A 186 7.81 -19.70 2.31
CA GLY A 186 8.44 -20.20 3.53
C GLY A 186 9.50 -19.23 4.06
N ALA A 187 9.07 -18.27 4.88
CA ALA A 187 9.91 -17.29 5.58
C ALA A 187 10.53 -16.17 4.72
N ILE A 188 9.85 -15.03 4.61
CA ILE A 188 10.50 -13.78 4.19
C ILE A 188 10.86 -12.97 5.45
N ARG A 189 12.12 -13.14 5.88
CA ARG A 189 12.95 -12.12 6.54
C ARG A 189 13.95 -11.56 5.51
N GLY A 190 13.46 -11.24 4.32
CA GLY A 190 14.26 -10.73 3.20
C GLY A 190 13.86 -9.30 2.90
N THR A 191 14.71 -8.35 3.29
CA THR A 191 14.57 -6.90 3.11
C THR A 191 13.93 -6.55 1.75
N PHE A 192 12.69 -6.09 1.76
CA PHE A 192 12.26 -5.08 0.79
C PHE A 192 13.19 -3.89 1.01
N VAL A 193 13.65 -3.25 -0.08
CA VAL A 193 14.35 -1.97 0.09
C VAL A 193 13.24 -0.99 0.43
N ASP A 194 12.98 -0.86 1.71
CA ASP A 194 11.98 0.01 2.29
C ASP A 194 12.10 1.42 1.66
N SER A 195 11.08 1.79 0.88
CA SER A 195 11.03 3.12 0.26
C SER A 195 10.53 4.17 1.24
N THR A 196 10.25 3.82 2.50
CA THR A 196 9.91 4.77 3.56
C THR A 196 10.92 5.92 3.63
N ALA A 197 12.21 5.64 3.42
CA ALA A 197 13.23 6.70 3.35
C ALA A 197 13.03 7.65 2.14
N ASP A 198 12.67 7.13 0.97
CA ASP A 198 12.37 7.92 -0.22
C ASP A 198 11.04 8.69 -0.06
N TYR A 199 10.05 8.02 0.53
CA TYR A 199 8.73 8.54 0.84
C TYR A 199 8.78 9.67 1.85
N ILE A 200 9.67 9.62 2.85
CA ILE A 200 9.85 10.68 3.84
C ILE A 200 10.69 11.82 3.28
N ASN A 201 11.91 11.52 2.82
CA ASN A 201 12.94 12.52 2.51
C ASN A 201 12.69 13.25 1.19
N ALA A 202 11.95 12.63 0.26
CA ALA A 202 11.64 13.18 -1.07
C ALA A 202 12.87 13.70 -1.84
N LYS A 203 14.07 13.18 -1.55
CA LYS A 203 15.31 13.61 -2.19
C LYS A 203 15.52 12.79 -3.46
N GLU A 204 15.33 13.43 -4.61
CA GLU A 204 15.50 12.80 -5.91
C GLU A 204 16.99 12.62 -6.26
N THR A 205 17.32 11.43 -6.72
CA THR A 205 18.60 11.14 -7.37
C THR A 205 18.29 10.46 -8.69
N VAL A 206 18.87 10.96 -9.77
CA VAL A 206 18.68 10.42 -11.13
C VAL A 206 20.02 9.92 -11.63
N ASP A 207 20.04 8.74 -12.21
CA ASP A 207 21.16 8.27 -13.01
C ASP A 207 21.19 9.07 -14.32
N GLU A 208 22.17 9.97 -14.46
CA GLU A 208 22.33 10.84 -15.63
C GLU A 208 22.51 10.07 -16.95
N GLN A 209 22.98 8.82 -16.90
CA GLN A 209 23.21 8.01 -18.09
C GLN A 209 21.94 7.33 -18.60
N THR A 210 21.08 6.87 -17.69
CA THR A 210 19.89 6.09 -18.01
C THR A 210 18.59 6.88 -17.87
N GLY A 211 18.62 8.04 -17.21
CA GLY A 211 17.43 8.81 -16.84
C GLY A 211 16.60 8.14 -15.74
N LEU A 212 17.10 7.08 -15.10
CA LEU A 212 16.37 6.35 -14.07
C LEU A 212 16.45 7.05 -12.72
N TYR A 213 15.31 7.20 -12.06
CA TYR A 213 15.24 7.68 -10.68
C TYR A 213 15.73 6.58 -9.72
N LEU A 214 16.81 6.87 -9.01
CA LEU A 214 17.45 5.99 -8.02
C LEU A 214 16.91 6.22 -6.60
N SER A 215 16.38 7.41 -6.33
CA SER A 215 15.76 7.79 -5.05
C SER A 215 14.71 8.87 -5.25
N GLY A 216 13.91 9.12 -4.22
CA GLY A 216 12.86 10.14 -4.20
C GLY A 216 11.45 9.59 -4.43
N LEU A 217 10.45 10.47 -4.40
CA LEU A 217 9.03 10.08 -4.36
C LEU A 217 8.59 9.23 -5.57
N ARG A 218 9.24 9.39 -6.73
CA ARG A 218 8.95 8.58 -7.92
C ARG A 218 9.28 7.10 -7.76
N CYS A 219 10.13 6.74 -6.81
CA CYS A 219 10.46 5.36 -6.50
C CYS A 219 9.41 4.66 -5.62
N VAL A 220 8.50 5.43 -5.01
CA VAL A 220 7.46 4.92 -4.13
C VAL A 220 6.37 4.24 -4.94
N THR A 221 6.03 3.01 -4.56
CA THR A 221 5.01 2.21 -5.21
C THR A 221 4.09 1.51 -4.20
N VAL A 222 2.80 1.43 -4.52
CA VAL A 222 1.89 0.45 -3.91
C VAL A 222 1.92 -0.79 -4.79
N LEU A 223 2.24 -1.96 -4.22
CA LEU A 223 2.34 -3.22 -4.98
C LEU A 223 1.28 -4.21 -4.49
N ILE A 224 0.48 -4.72 -5.42
CA ILE A 224 -0.49 -5.77 -5.14
C ILE A 224 -0.23 -6.92 -6.11
N GLY A 225 0.24 -8.05 -5.57
CA GLY A 225 0.49 -9.26 -6.33
C GLY A 225 -0.57 -10.32 -6.07
N VAL A 226 -1.02 -11.00 -7.13
CA VAL A 226 -1.93 -12.15 -7.05
C VAL A 226 -1.25 -13.37 -7.66
N TYR A 227 -1.30 -14.49 -6.96
CA TYR A 227 -0.66 -15.74 -7.37
C TYR A 227 -1.57 -16.94 -7.14
N LYS A 228 -1.28 -18.06 -7.80
CA LYS A 228 -1.95 -19.34 -7.54
C LYS A 228 -1.35 -20.02 -6.32
N LYS A 229 -2.15 -20.37 -5.32
CA LYS A 229 -1.71 -21.09 -4.13
C LYS A 229 -1.15 -22.47 -4.48
N SER A 230 -1.77 -23.16 -5.43
CA SER A 230 -1.36 -24.49 -5.87
C SER A 230 0.03 -24.55 -6.50
N THR A 231 0.49 -23.46 -7.16
CA THR A 231 1.74 -23.46 -7.93
C THR A 231 2.74 -22.37 -7.55
N GLY A 232 2.32 -21.36 -6.78
CA GLY A 232 3.09 -20.14 -6.53
C GLY A 232 3.20 -19.20 -7.74
N VAL A 233 2.59 -19.55 -8.89
CA VAL A 233 2.74 -18.78 -10.13
C VAL A 233 1.90 -17.51 -10.05
N PRO A 234 2.48 -16.34 -10.36
CA PRO A 234 1.72 -15.10 -10.43
C PRO A 234 0.71 -15.07 -11.58
N VAL A 235 -0.43 -14.42 -11.34
CA VAL A 235 -1.54 -14.31 -12.30
C VAL A 235 -1.99 -12.87 -12.56
N LEU A 236 -1.87 -11.98 -11.57
CA LEU A 236 -2.16 -10.55 -11.70
C LEU A 236 -1.15 -9.75 -10.87
N GLY A 237 -0.89 -8.53 -11.30
CA GLY A 237 -0.09 -7.56 -10.55
C GLY A 237 -0.60 -6.15 -10.83
N VAL A 238 -0.76 -5.36 -9.77
CA VAL A 238 -1.04 -3.93 -9.85
C VAL A 238 0.12 -3.20 -9.20
N VAL A 239 0.67 -2.22 -9.92
CA VAL A 239 1.72 -1.32 -9.46
C VAL A 239 1.19 0.09 -9.62
N ASN A 240 1.01 0.81 -8.51
CA ASN A 240 0.60 2.21 -8.53
C ASN A 240 1.77 3.07 -8.03
N GLN A 241 2.10 4.13 -8.77
CA GLN A 241 3.15 5.11 -8.40
C GLN A 241 2.47 6.41 -7.96
N PRO A 242 2.25 6.65 -6.66
CA PRO A 242 1.43 7.77 -6.19
C PRO A 242 1.97 9.16 -6.55
N PHE A 243 3.28 9.26 -6.83
CA PHE A 243 3.99 10.51 -7.09
C PHE A 243 4.59 10.59 -8.50
N CYS A 244 4.05 9.82 -9.46
CA CYS A 244 4.41 9.99 -10.85
C CYS A 244 3.73 11.23 -11.45
N THR A 245 4.47 12.04 -12.20
CA THR A 245 3.90 13.12 -13.03
C THR A 245 3.91 12.66 -14.48
N ASN A 246 2.75 12.54 -15.12
CA ASN A 246 2.69 12.31 -16.56
C ASN A 246 3.26 13.52 -17.30
N ILE A 247 4.41 13.32 -17.95
CA ILE A 247 5.12 14.36 -18.71
C ILE A 247 4.27 14.86 -19.90
N ASP A 248 3.30 14.07 -20.35
CA ASP A 248 2.42 14.39 -21.47
C ASP A 248 1.18 15.25 -21.10
N SER A 249 1.16 15.81 -19.88
CA SER A 249 0.02 16.63 -19.37
C SER A 249 0.31 18.15 -19.40
N GLN A 250 1.33 18.60 -20.12
CA GLN A 250 1.65 20.02 -20.32
C GLN A 250 1.33 20.47 -21.74
#